data_AF-A0A3G1B411-F1
#
_entry.id   AF-A0A3G1B411-F1
#
_cell.length_a   1.000
_cell.length_b   1.000
_cell.length_c   1.000
_cell.angle_alpha   90.00
_cell.angle_beta   90.00
_cell.angle_gamma   90.00
#
_symmetry.space_group_name_H-M   'P 1'
#
loop_
_entity.id
_entity.type
_entity.pdbx_description
1 polymer ?
#
loop_
_entity_poly.entity_id
_entity_poly.type
_entity_poly.pdbx_seq_one_letter_code
_entity_poly.pdbx_strand_id
1 'polypeptide(L)'
;MSSKDQSVISKEALMSTKSGKQIIKQGLFKSKGFKLFQKYKEEAESEFPKFAQRFTDDLLREIKNDTSPSFTQKAFAQEIGTDEIILQDSEIPAIRSKLENPDVLKDRVLRILNSNFVKMTLPVFCALYDAASDYTKNKSAQMRQDMVDGHIIAIDLSEPMDRIVDKDEDLEYLDDYKLMNPYILKLARDKIAKGGEEVLQEFEDGFKDARLGQYIDTKLKTTPTKITEEQMNQCYKKYRAVMGTAGRNMALSKNPLGEIFYLGMARAAEGVGCGNEIEDSIKNKFIKVPSWPLYYSLLTNDVKKGFEYTMKKSELYLSDARLALELLPKDFSHTEFLEFLFLTVEHYNQYWYNQLDKVNLWSEFSAKLPK
;
A
#
# COMPACT_ATOMS: atom_id res chain seq x y z
N MET A 1 -1.65 -10.66 11.58
CA MET A 1 -1.74 -10.00 10.26
C MET A 1 -3.21 -10.01 9.86
N SER A 2 -3.74 -8.91 9.34
CA SER A 2 -4.96 -8.91 8.53
C SER A 2 -4.52 -9.13 7.08
N SER A 3 -5.08 -10.11 6.39
CA SER A 3 -4.82 -10.35 4.96
C SER A 3 -6.13 -10.81 4.32
N LYS A 4 -6.33 -10.46 3.06
CA LYS A 4 -7.36 -11.04 2.19
C LYS A 4 -7.16 -12.56 2.11
N ASP A 5 -5.91 -13.02 2.08
CA ASP A 5 -5.56 -14.43 2.20
C ASP A 5 -5.25 -14.82 3.65
N GLN A 6 -6.24 -15.42 4.30
CA GLN A 6 -6.13 -15.94 5.66
C GLN A 6 -5.20 -17.17 5.76
N SER A 7 -4.83 -17.80 4.63
CA SER A 7 -3.93 -18.97 4.64
C SER A 7 -2.55 -18.62 5.18
N VAL A 8 -2.05 -17.40 4.90
CA VAL A 8 -0.75 -16.91 5.36
C VAL A 8 -0.67 -16.88 6.88
N ILE A 9 -1.80 -16.66 7.57
CA ILE A 9 -1.83 -16.53 9.04
C ILE A 9 -2.22 -17.83 9.76
N SER A 10 -2.44 -18.92 9.01
CA SER A 10 -2.75 -20.23 9.59
C SER A 10 -1.61 -20.72 10.47
N LYS A 11 -1.93 -21.61 11.41
CA LYS A 11 -0.92 -22.21 12.30
C LYS A 11 0.16 -22.94 11.49
N GLU A 12 -0.26 -23.64 10.44
CA GLU A 12 0.60 -24.37 9.52
C GLU A 12 1.54 -23.41 8.77
N ALA A 13 1.01 -22.29 8.27
CA ALA A 13 1.81 -21.27 7.60
C ALA A 13 2.83 -20.64 8.55
N LEU A 14 2.42 -20.22 9.74
CA LEU A 14 3.31 -19.65 10.75
C LEU A 14 4.43 -20.64 11.14
N MET A 15 4.10 -21.93 11.31
CA MET A 15 5.08 -22.97 11.61
C MET A 15 6.05 -23.28 10.45
N SER A 16 5.71 -22.89 9.21
CA SER A 16 6.54 -23.15 8.03
C SER A 16 7.72 -22.18 7.87
N THR A 17 7.78 -21.11 8.66
CA THR A 17 8.77 -20.03 8.50
C THR A 17 9.52 -19.76 9.80
N LYS A 18 10.71 -19.16 9.73
CA LYS A 18 11.46 -18.76 10.93
C LYS A 18 10.71 -17.64 11.67
N SER A 19 10.28 -16.62 10.93
CA SER A 19 9.60 -15.46 11.49
C SER A 19 8.21 -15.81 12.02
N GLY A 20 7.48 -16.72 11.37
CA GLY A 20 6.19 -17.21 11.86
C GLY A 20 6.27 -17.99 13.18
N LYS A 21 7.32 -18.80 13.38
CA LYS A 21 7.59 -19.45 14.68
C LYS A 21 7.84 -18.41 15.78
N GLN A 22 8.52 -17.31 15.47
CA GLN A 22 8.72 -16.20 16.40
C GLN A 22 7.41 -15.47 16.70
N ILE A 23 6.55 -15.27 15.71
CA ILE A 23 5.19 -14.71 15.91
C ILE A 23 4.39 -15.58 16.88
N ILE A 24 4.38 -16.90 16.68
CA ILE A 24 3.72 -17.85 17.60
C ILE A 24 4.28 -17.70 19.01
N LYS A 25 5.62 -17.67 19.16
CA LYS A 25 6.28 -17.47 20.45
C LYS A 25 5.83 -16.18 21.12
N GLN A 26 5.85 -15.05 20.40
CA GLN A 26 5.42 -13.75 20.91
C GLN A 26 3.94 -13.72 21.30
N GLY A 27 3.08 -14.45 20.59
CA GLY A 27 1.67 -14.64 20.93
C GLY A 27 1.47 -15.47 22.20
N LEU A 28 2.17 -16.61 22.32
CA LEU A 28 2.11 -17.48 23.51
C LEU A 28 2.53 -16.75 24.79
N PHE A 29 3.59 -15.96 24.73
CA PHE A 29 4.06 -15.15 25.85
C PHE A 29 3.30 -13.84 26.04
N LYS A 30 2.33 -13.54 25.17
CA LYS A 30 1.59 -12.26 25.14
C LYS A 30 2.53 -11.07 25.27
N SER A 31 3.57 -11.04 24.45
CA SER A 31 4.55 -9.95 24.40
C SER A 31 3.86 -8.59 24.22
N LYS A 32 4.53 -7.51 24.63
CA LYS A 32 3.99 -6.15 24.49
C LYS A 32 3.67 -5.81 23.03
N GLY A 33 4.60 -6.12 22.11
CA GLY A 33 4.41 -5.95 20.66
C GLY A 33 3.18 -6.70 20.14
N PHE A 34 3.02 -7.97 20.50
CA PHE A 34 1.84 -8.77 20.11
C PHE A 34 0.53 -8.20 20.67
N LYS A 35 0.51 -7.76 21.94
CA LYS A 35 -0.69 -7.15 22.55
C LYS A 35 -1.10 -5.86 21.84
N LEU A 36 -0.13 -4.99 21.53
CA LEU A 36 -0.39 -3.77 20.77
C LEU A 36 -0.88 -4.09 19.35
N PHE A 37 -0.24 -5.06 18.69
CA PHE A 37 -0.67 -5.54 17.38
C PHE A 37 -2.13 -6.01 17.40
N GLN A 38 -2.50 -6.83 18.38
CA GLN A 38 -3.86 -7.34 18.51
C GLN A 38 -4.86 -6.22 18.81
N LYS A 39 -4.52 -5.28 19.70
CA LYS A 39 -5.34 -4.09 19.99
C LYS A 39 -5.66 -3.33 18.71
N TYR A 40 -4.64 -2.95 17.93
CA TYR A 40 -4.84 -2.14 16.72
C TYR A 40 -5.55 -2.91 15.62
N LYS A 41 -5.31 -4.22 15.51
CA LYS A 41 -6.05 -5.10 14.60
C LYS A 41 -7.55 -5.10 14.92
N GLU A 42 -7.92 -5.37 16.18
CA GLU A 42 -9.32 -5.41 16.62
C GLU A 42 -10.01 -4.06 16.46
N GLU A 43 -9.30 -2.98 16.82
CA GLU A 43 -9.79 -1.62 16.63
C GLU A 43 -10.07 -1.34 15.14
N ALA A 44 -9.11 -1.63 14.26
CA ALA A 44 -9.27 -1.42 12.82
C ALA A 44 -10.42 -2.27 12.24
N GLU A 45 -10.57 -3.52 12.65
CA GLU A 45 -11.70 -4.38 12.24
C GLU A 45 -13.06 -3.79 12.66
N SER A 46 -13.13 -3.18 13.84
CA SER A 46 -14.36 -2.53 14.33
C SER A 46 -14.65 -1.17 13.68
N GLU A 47 -13.60 -0.42 13.32
CA GLU A 47 -13.71 0.91 12.72
C GLU A 47 -13.88 0.88 11.19
N PHE A 48 -13.44 -0.19 10.52
CA PHE A 48 -13.47 -0.29 9.07
C PHE A 48 -14.87 -0.08 8.45
N PRO A 49 -15.97 -0.65 8.97
CA PRO A 49 -17.31 -0.38 8.44
C PRO A 49 -17.73 1.10 8.57
N LYS A 50 -17.29 1.77 9.64
CA LYS A 50 -17.58 3.20 9.86
C LYS A 50 -16.77 4.06 8.90
N PHE A 51 -15.50 3.72 8.69
CA PHE A 51 -14.64 4.37 7.70
C PHE A 51 -15.22 4.24 6.29
N ALA A 52 -15.61 3.03 5.87
CA ALA A 52 -16.21 2.80 4.55
C ALA A 52 -17.49 3.62 4.35
N GLN A 53 -18.33 3.74 5.40
CA GLN A 53 -19.52 4.58 5.37
C GLN A 53 -19.16 6.07 5.22
N ARG A 54 -18.24 6.59 6.04
CA ARG A 54 -17.77 7.99 5.95
C ARG A 54 -17.20 8.30 4.57
N PHE A 55 -16.38 7.40 4.01
CA PHE A 55 -15.80 7.58 2.68
C PHE A 55 -16.88 7.60 1.61
N THR A 56 -17.87 6.71 1.67
CA THR A 56 -19.01 6.70 0.74
C THR A 56 -19.81 8.00 0.81
N ASP A 57 -20.14 8.47 2.02
CA ASP A 57 -20.95 9.68 2.22
C ASP A 57 -20.21 10.94 1.76
N ASP A 58 -18.91 11.02 2.06
CA ASP A 58 -18.04 12.10 1.61
C ASP A 58 -17.94 12.11 0.08
N LEU A 59 -17.75 10.95 -0.56
CA LEU A 59 -17.64 10.85 -2.01
C LEU A 59 -18.95 11.18 -2.73
N LEU A 60 -20.08 10.74 -2.18
CA LEU A 60 -21.40 11.07 -2.70
C LEU A 60 -21.65 12.58 -2.69
N ARG A 61 -21.21 13.25 -1.62
CA ARG A 61 -21.33 14.70 -1.47
C ARG A 61 -20.49 15.44 -2.52
N GLU A 62 -19.26 15.01 -2.75
CA GLU A 62 -18.39 15.61 -3.79
C GLU A 62 -18.99 15.45 -5.19
N ILE A 63 -19.44 14.24 -5.55
CA ILE A 63 -20.06 13.96 -6.86
C ILE A 63 -21.31 14.82 -7.08
N LYS A 64 -22.16 14.97 -6.06
CA LYS A 64 -23.39 15.78 -6.15
C LYS A 64 -23.11 17.28 -6.26
N ASN A 65 -22.09 17.76 -5.56
CA ASN A 65 -21.78 19.19 -5.50
C ASN A 65 -20.99 19.68 -6.71
N ASP A 66 -20.38 18.79 -7.49
CA ASP A 66 -19.66 19.19 -8.70
C ASP A 66 -20.62 19.66 -9.80
N THR A 67 -20.53 20.94 -10.16
CA THR A 67 -21.33 21.55 -11.23
C THR A 67 -20.69 21.43 -12.60
N SER A 68 -19.42 21.03 -12.70
CA SER A 68 -18.68 20.85 -13.95
C SER A 68 -17.76 19.60 -13.91
N PRO A 69 -18.32 18.37 -13.86
CA PRO A 69 -17.49 17.15 -13.79
C PRO A 69 -16.54 16.96 -14.97
N SER A 70 -16.87 17.49 -16.17
CA SER A 70 -15.96 17.49 -17.32
C SER A 70 -14.69 18.31 -17.03
N PHE A 71 -14.84 19.48 -16.41
CA PHE A 71 -13.69 20.30 -16.02
C PHE A 71 -12.86 19.60 -14.95
N THR A 72 -13.51 19.03 -13.93
CA THR A 72 -12.85 18.28 -12.85
C THR A 72 -12.05 17.10 -13.41
N GLN A 73 -12.63 16.32 -14.32
CA GLN A 73 -11.94 15.23 -15.02
C GLN A 73 -10.71 15.74 -15.78
N LYS A 74 -10.86 16.78 -16.59
CA LYS A 74 -9.75 17.34 -17.40
C LYS A 74 -8.63 17.92 -16.53
N ALA A 75 -8.98 18.62 -15.45
CA ALA A 75 -8.00 19.15 -14.50
C ALA A 75 -7.22 18.02 -13.83
N PHE A 76 -7.92 16.95 -13.44
CA PHE A 76 -7.29 15.74 -12.94
C PHE A 76 -6.36 15.13 -13.99
N ALA A 77 -6.85 14.81 -15.21
CA ALA A 77 -6.03 14.28 -16.32
C ALA A 77 -4.76 15.08 -16.59
N GLN A 78 -4.86 16.41 -16.55
CA GLN A 78 -3.70 17.29 -16.69
C GLN A 78 -2.73 17.15 -15.51
N GLU A 79 -3.25 17.11 -14.29
CA GLU A 79 -2.43 16.92 -13.09
C GLU A 79 -1.68 15.60 -13.19
N ILE A 80 -2.37 14.49 -13.44
CA ILE A 80 -1.84 13.12 -13.52
C ILE A 80 -1.02 12.81 -14.78
N GLY A 81 -1.22 13.59 -15.85
CA GLY A 81 -0.47 13.48 -17.10
C GLY A 81 -0.93 12.36 -18.02
N THR A 82 -2.20 11.92 -17.91
CA THR A 82 -2.80 10.91 -18.80
C THR A 82 -4.32 11.08 -18.89
N ASP A 83 -4.85 10.92 -20.10
CA ASP A 83 -6.29 10.93 -20.38
C ASP A 83 -6.94 9.54 -20.26
N GLU A 84 -6.15 8.47 -20.07
CA GLU A 84 -6.67 7.09 -19.99
C GLU A 84 -7.57 6.87 -18.77
N ILE A 85 -7.42 7.70 -17.74
CA ILE A 85 -8.09 7.56 -16.45
C ILE A 85 -9.27 8.52 -16.26
N ILE A 86 -9.73 9.14 -17.35
CA ILE A 86 -10.93 9.98 -17.37
C ILE A 86 -11.98 9.45 -18.35
N LEU A 87 -13.21 9.91 -18.16
CA LEU A 87 -14.35 9.63 -19.05
C LEU A 87 -14.39 10.60 -20.23
N GLN A 88 -14.98 10.16 -21.34
CA GLN A 88 -15.41 11.08 -22.40
C GLN A 88 -16.57 11.94 -21.91
N ASP A 89 -16.65 13.18 -22.38
CA ASP A 89 -17.68 14.14 -21.94
C ASP A 89 -19.11 13.60 -22.12
N SER A 90 -19.35 12.76 -23.14
CA SER A 90 -20.64 12.12 -23.40
C SER A 90 -21.01 11.02 -22.41
N GLU A 91 -20.05 10.40 -21.72
CA GLU A 91 -20.25 9.29 -20.79
C GLU A 91 -20.57 9.79 -19.37
N ILE A 92 -20.04 10.96 -19.02
CA ILE A 92 -20.13 11.56 -17.68
C ILE A 92 -21.56 11.60 -17.13
N PRO A 93 -22.61 12.07 -17.84
CA PRO A 93 -23.94 12.19 -17.26
C PRO A 93 -24.53 10.85 -16.80
N ALA A 94 -24.34 9.79 -17.60
CA ALA A 94 -24.87 8.46 -17.30
C ALA A 94 -24.16 7.83 -16.10
N ILE A 95 -22.82 7.90 -16.07
CA ILE A 95 -22.02 7.35 -14.97
C ILE A 95 -22.26 8.13 -13.67
N ARG A 96 -22.37 9.46 -13.75
CA ARG A 96 -22.71 10.30 -12.59
C ARG A 96 -24.06 9.93 -12.00
N SER A 97 -25.11 9.86 -12.83
CA SER A 97 -26.45 9.52 -12.36
C SER A 97 -26.49 8.15 -11.67
N LYS A 98 -25.73 7.18 -12.18
CA LYS A 98 -25.53 5.86 -11.55
C LYS A 98 -24.83 5.97 -10.19
N LEU A 99 -23.75 6.73 -10.08
CA LEU A 99 -22.97 6.88 -8.84
C LEU A 99 -23.61 7.80 -7.79
N GLU A 100 -24.63 8.57 -8.15
CA GLU A 100 -25.46 9.30 -7.19
C GLU A 100 -26.40 8.38 -6.38
N ASN A 101 -26.54 7.11 -6.78
CA ASN A 101 -27.19 6.08 -5.97
C ASN A 101 -26.23 5.64 -4.83
N PRO A 102 -26.60 5.83 -3.55
CA PRO A 102 -25.74 5.50 -2.41
C PRO A 102 -25.31 4.03 -2.36
N ASP A 103 -26.19 3.10 -2.72
CA ASP A 103 -25.88 1.67 -2.65
C ASP A 103 -24.87 1.26 -3.73
N VAL A 104 -24.99 1.84 -4.93
CA VAL A 104 -24.04 1.62 -6.02
C VAL A 104 -22.67 2.19 -5.66
N LEU A 105 -22.63 3.43 -5.15
CA LEU A 105 -21.37 4.05 -4.74
C LEU A 105 -20.71 3.29 -3.60
N LYS A 106 -21.49 2.84 -2.61
CA LYS A 106 -21.00 2.03 -1.48
C LYS A 106 -20.39 0.72 -1.95
N ASP A 107 -21.00 0.04 -2.92
CA ASP A 107 -20.42 -1.17 -3.52
C ASP A 107 -19.05 -0.86 -4.15
N ARG A 108 -18.92 0.24 -4.90
CA ARG A 108 -17.62 0.64 -5.49
C ARG A 108 -16.58 0.93 -4.42
N VAL A 109 -16.95 1.70 -3.40
CA VAL A 109 -16.05 2.00 -2.27
C VAL A 109 -15.61 0.71 -1.58
N LEU A 110 -16.50 -0.23 -1.31
CA LEU A 110 -16.14 -1.50 -0.67
C LEU A 110 -15.22 -2.37 -1.53
N ARG A 111 -15.35 -2.33 -2.87
CA ARG A 111 -14.46 -3.03 -3.80
C ARG A 111 -13.05 -2.46 -3.82
N ILE A 112 -12.94 -1.14 -3.83
CA ILE A 112 -11.65 -0.42 -3.76
C ILE A 112 -10.99 -0.76 -2.42
N LEU A 113 -11.71 -0.59 -1.30
CA LEU A 113 -11.24 -0.89 0.05
C LEU A 113 -10.94 -2.38 0.32
N ASN A 114 -11.32 -3.30 -0.57
CA ASN A 114 -11.05 -4.73 -0.43
C ASN A 114 -9.62 -5.11 -0.88
N SER A 115 -8.63 -4.29 -0.52
CA SER A 115 -7.22 -4.52 -0.78
C SER A 115 -6.49 -5.05 0.47
N ASN A 116 -5.48 -5.91 0.24
CA ASN A 116 -4.53 -6.31 1.29
C ASN A 116 -3.86 -5.08 1.90
N PHE A 117 -3.56 -4.10 1.05
CA PHE A 117 -2.82 -2.92 1.44
C PHE A 117 -3.62 -2.10 2.46
N VAL A 118 -4.89 -1.77 2.16
CA VAL A 118 -5.79 -1.06 3.10
C VAL A 118 -5.97 -1.79 4.42
N LYS A 119 -6.29 -3.09 4.38
CA LYS A 119 -6.56 -3.88 5.58
C LYS A 119 -5.33 -4.00 6.49
N MET A 120 -4.14 -3.98 5.92
CA MET A 120 -2.87 -4.04 6.66
C MET A 120 -2.42 -2.67 7.17
N THR A 121 -2.66 -1.59 6.41
CA THR A 121 -2.14 -0.26 6.75
C THR A 121 -3.01 0.49 7.75
N LEU A 122 -4.33 0.31 7.74
CA LEU A 122 -5.24 0.94 8.69
C LEU A 122 -4.81 0.77 10.17
N PRO A 123 -4.59 -0.46 10.68
CA PRO A 123 -4.12 -0.65 12.07
C PRO A 123 -2.73 -0.05 12.31
N VAL A 124 -1.87 -0.01 11.30
CA VAL A 124 -0.51 0.54 11.42
C VAL A 124 -0.54 2.06 11.55
N PHE A 125 -1.37 2.75 10.76
CA PHE A 125 -1.51 4.21 10.83
C PHE A 125 -2.14 4.66 12.14
N CYS A 126 -3.17 3.95 12.59
CA CYS A 126 -3.72 4.14 13.94
C CYS A 126 -2.63 4.03 15.02
N ALA A 127 -1.77 3.00 14.95
CA ALA A 127 -0.70 2.80 15.91
C ALA A 127 0.40 3.87 15.84
N LEU A 128 0.85 4.24 14.64
CA LEU A 128 1.87 5.28 14.46
C LEU A 128 1.38 6.64 14.96
N TYR A 129 0.15 7.02 14.64
CA TYR A 129 -0.43 8.27 15.11
C TYR A 129 -0.58 8.29 16.63
N ASP A 130 -1.10 7.21 17.22
CA ASP A 130 -1.23 7.10 18.67
C ASP A 130 0.13 7.18 19.36
N ALA A 131 1.14 6.50 18.81
CA ALA A 131 2.49 6.53 19.33
C ALA A 131 3.13 7.92 19.28
N ALA A 132 2.98 8.62 18.15
CA ALA A 132 3.47 9.99 18.01
C ALA A 132 2.74 10.97 18.92
N SER A 133 1.41 10.91 18.96
CA SER A 133 0.59 11.78 19.82
C SER A 133 0.82 11.52 21.31
N ASP A 134 1.07 10.27 21.72
CA ASP A 134 1.50 9.90 23.07
C ASP A 134 2.85 10.50 23.42
N TYR A 135 3.80 10.51 22.47
CA TYR A 135 5.13 11.08 22.65
C TYR A 135 5.08 12.61 22.75
N THR A 136 4.37 13.27 21.84
CA THR A 136 4.26 14.73 21.80
C THR A 136 3.19 15.29 22.75
N LYS A 137 2.49 14.44 23.49
CA LYS A 137 1.37 14.80 24.39
C LYS A 137 0.27 15.62 23.71
N ASN A 138 -0.02 15.31 22.44
CA ASN A 138 -1.00 16.02 21.62
C ASN A 138 -2.06 15.08 21.05
N LYS A 139 -2.96 14.60 21.91
CA LYS A 139 -4.01 13.67 21.52
C LYS A 139 -5.21 14.42 20.95
N SER A 140 -5.61 14.06 19.73
CA SER A 140 -6.85 14.52 19.12
C SER A 140 -7.46 13.37 18.34
N ALA A 141 -8.64 12.93 18.78
CA ALA A 141 -9.37 11.84 18.12
C ALA A 141 -9.80 12.24 16.70
N GLN A 142 -10.22 13.50 16.51
CA GLN A 142 -10.58 14.02 15.20
C GLN A 142 -9.38 14.08 14.26
N MET A 143 -8.25 14.61 14.73
CA MET A 143 -7.03 14.68 13.92
C MET A 143 -6.52 13.28 13.56
N ARG A 144 -6.57 12.34 14.50
CA ARG A 144 -6.26 10.93 14.23
C ARG A 144 -7.12 10.38 13.10
N GLN A 145 -8.44 10.59 13.18
CA GLN A 145 -9.36 10.13 12.15
C GLN A 145 -9.07 10.78 10.80
N ASP A 146 -8.89 12.10 10.76
CA ASP A 146 -8.62 12.83 9.51
C ASP A 146 -7.31 12.36 8.86
N MET A 147 -6.24 12.22 9.65
CA MET A 147 -4.94 11.75 9.14
C MET A 147 -5.00 10.31 8.65
N VAL A 148 -5.59 9.40 9.43
CA VAL A 148 -5.69 7.99 9.06
C VAL A 148 -6.62 7.81 7.87
N ASP A 149 -7.84 8.33 7.91
CA ASP A 149 -8.81 8.23 6.81
C ASP A 149 -8.23 8.85 5.53
N GLY A 150 -7.60 10.03 5.62
CA GLY A 150 -7.01 10.72 4.47
C GLY A 150 -5.91 9.91 3.77
N HIS A 151 -4.98 9.35 4.54
CA HIS A 151 -3.91 8.53 3.97
C HIS A 151 -4.39 7.14 3.50
N ILE A 152 -5.40 6.57 4.13
CA ILE A 152 -6.01 5.32 3.63
C ILE A 152 -6.73 5.58 2.31
N ILE A 153 -7.50 6.65 2.18
CA ILE A 153 -8.13 7.05 0.90
C ILE A 153 -7.07 7.30 -0.18
N ALA A 154 -5.97 7.98 0.16
CA ALA A 154 -4.87 8.25 -0.79
C ALA A 154 -4.19 6.97 -1.28
N ILE A 155 -3.91 6.04 -0.37
CA ILE A 155 -3.38 4.71 -0.70
C ILE A 155 -4.34 3.98 -1.64
N ASP A 156 -5.62 4.03 -1.30
CA ASP A 156 -6.67 3.30 -1.99
C ASP A 156 -6.94 3.87 -3.39
N LEU A 157 -6.55 5.13 -3.68
CA LEU A 157 -6.56 5.71 -5.04
C LEU A 157 -5.61 4.96 -6.00
N SER A 158 -4.55 4.33 -5.49
CA SER A 158 -3.64 3.57 -6.35
C SER A 158 -4.31 2.36 -6.98
N GLU A 159 -5.23 1.70 -6.27
CA GLU A 159 -5.93 0.49 -6.73
C GLU A 159 -6.84 0.72 -7.95
N PRO A 160 -7.81 1.66 -7.97
CA PRO A 160 -8.64 1.92 -9.14
C PRO A 160 -7.81 2.48 -10.30
N MET A 161 -6.75 3.25 -10.04
CA MET A 161 -5.84 3.68 -11.09
C MET A 161 -5.08 2.51 -11.72
N ASP A 162 -4.56 1.58 -10.91
CA ASP A 162 -3.87 0.38 -11.40
C ASP A 162 -4.85 -0.49 -12.21
N ARG A 163 -6.08 -0.72 -11.72
CA ARG A 163 -7.12 -1.48 -12.44
C ARG A 163 -7.47 -0.88 -13.80
N ILE A 164 -7.52 0.45 -13.92
CA ILE A 164 -7.78 1.13 -15.20
C ILE A 164 -6.60 0.92 -16.17
N VAL A 165 -5.37 1.06 -15.67
CA VAL A 165 -4.16 0.97 -16.50
C VAL A 165 -3.86 -0.47 -16.91
N ASP A 166 -3.92 -1.41 -15.97
CA ASP A 166 -3.55 -2.81 -16.17
C ASP A 166 -4.72 -3.68 -16.68
N LYS A 167 -5.97 -3.20 -16.60
CA LYS A 167 -7.18 -3.91 -17.06
C LYS A 167 -7.27 -5.33 -16.47
N ASP A 168 -6.93 -5.46 -15.19
CA ASP A 168 -6.65 -6.74 -14.54
C ASP A 168 -7.79 -7.23 -13.63
N GLU A 169 -8.66 -6.35 -13.12
CA GLU A 169 -9.87 -6.69 -12.34
C GLU A 169 -11.03 -5.69 -12.55
N ASP A 170 -12.27 -6.12 -12.26
CA ASP A 170 -13.44 -5.23 -12.18
C ASP A 170 -13.69 -4.39 -13.46
N LEU A 171 -13.43 -4.99 -14.64
CA LEU A 171 -13.49 -4.32 -15.95
C LEU A 171 -14.82 -3.61 -16.25
N GLU A 172 -15.93 -4.13 -15.71
CA GLU A 172 -17.27 -3.56 -15.85
C GLU A 172 -17.50 -2.29 -15.01
N TYR A 173 -16.56 -1.94 -14.13
CA TYR A 173 -16.62 -0.79 -13.23
C TYR A 173 -15.55 0.28 -13.52
N LEU A 174 -14.73 0.11 -14.56
CA LEU A 174 -13.66 1.05 -14.88
C LEU A 174 -14.18 2.49 -15.08
N ASP A 175 -15.33 2.65 -15.72
CA ASP A 175 -15.91 3.96 -15.94
C ASP A 175 -16.40 4.61 -14.64
N ASP A 176 -16.90 3.81 -13.70
CA ASP A 176 -17.26 4.28 -12.37
C ASP A 176 -16.00 4.80 -11.65
N TYR A 177 -14.90 4.03 -11.70
CA TYR A 177 -13.61 4.42 -11.11
C TYR A 177 -13.03 5.68 -11.74
N LYS A 178 -13.10 5.82 -13.07
CA LYS A 178 -12.68 7.04 -13.77
C LYS A 178 -13.44 8.26 -13.27
N LEU A 179 -14.75 8.17 -13.03
CA LEU A 179 -15.49 9.29 -12.43
C LEU A 179 -15.06 9.58 -10.99
N MET A 180 -14.82 8.54 -10.19
CA MET A 180 -14.54 8.68 -8.75
C MET A 180 -13.14 9.24 -8.46
N ASN A 181 -12.12 8.88 -9.23
CA ASN A 181 -10.71 9.21 -8.98
C ASN A 181 -10.43 10.68 -8.60
N PRO A 182 -10.87 11.71 -9.35
CA PRO A 182 -10.61 13.10 -8.99
C PRO A 182 -11.17 13.47 -7.61
N TYR A 183 -12.35 12.95 -7.27
CA TYR A 183 -12.99 13.21 -5.99
C TYR A 183 -12.32 12.44 -4.85
N ILE A 184 -11.87 11.21 -5.09
CA ILE A 184 -11.09 10.42 -4.11
C ILE A 184 -9.81 11.18 -3.73
N LEU A 185 -9.06 11.68 -4.73
CA LEU A 185 -7.84 12.45 -4.47
C LEU A 185 -8.14 13.74 -3.70
N LYS A 186 -9.21 14.45 -4.08
CA LYS A 186 -9.66 15.65 -3.36
C LYS A 186 -9.98 15.34 -1.89
N LEU A 187 -10.72 14.26 -1.61
CA LEU A 187 -11.07 13.87 -0.24
C LEU A 187 -9.85 13.52 0.60
N ALA A 188 -8.87 12.82 0.02
CA ALA A 188 -7.60 12.54 0.69
C ALA A 188 -6.90 13.85 1.09
N ARG A 189 -6.76 14.79 0.14
CA ARG A 189 -6.16 16.11 0.36
C ARG A 189 -6.88 16.90 1.45
N ASP A 190 -8.21 16.98 1.37
CA ASP A 190 -9.03 17.76 2.31
C ASP A 190 -8.87 17.26 3.77
N LYS A 191 -8.72 15.93 3.95
CA LYS A 191 -8.48 15.32 5.26
C LYS A 191 -7.03 15.49 5.72
N ILE A 192 -6.05 15.23 4.85
CA ILE A 192 -4.62 15.35 5.17
C ILE A 192 -4.26 16.82 5.50
N ALA A 193 -4.86 17.79 4.79
CA ALA A 193 -4.66 19.21 5.03
C ALA A 193 -5.06 19.68 6.43
N LYS A 194 -5.89 18.90 7.16
CA LYS A 194 -6.20 19.18 8.57
C LYS A 194 -4.96 19.12 9.46
N GLY A 195 -3.96 18.31 9.09
CA GLY A 195 -2.68 18.22 9.78
C GLY A 195 -1.78 19.45 9.64
N GLY A 196 -2.09 20.36 8.71
CA GLY A 196 -1.34 21.57 8.42
C GLY A 196 -0.69 21.57 7.02
N GLU A 197 -0.17 22.72 6.62
CA GLU A 197 0.42 22.94 5.29
C GLU A 197 1.62 22.03 5.03
N GLU A 198 2.51 21.86 6.01
CA GLU A 198 3.67 20.97 5.92
C GLU A 198 3.24 19.50 5.70
N VAL A 199 2.22 19.04 6.43
CA VAL A 199 1.67 17.68 6.28
C VAL A 199 1.07 17.46 4.89
N LEU A 200 0.35 18.45 4.37
CA LEU A 200 -0.18 18.39 3.00
C LEU A 200 0.95 18.38 1.97
N GLN A 201 1.96 19.22 2.14
CA GLN A 201 3.10 19.30 1.22
C GLN A 201 3.85 17.98 1.15
N GLU A 202 4.06 17.32 2.29
CA GLU A 202 4.66 15.98 2.36
C GLU A 202 3.85 14.92 1.62
N PHE A 203 2.51 15.00 1.70
CA PHE A 203 1.65 14.15 0.89
C PHE A 203 1.79 14.44 -0.62
N GLU A 204 1.76 15.71 -1.03
CA GLU A 204 1.86 16.10 -2.44
C GLU A 204 3.19 15.66 -3.07
N ASP A 205 4.29 15.78 -2.34
CA ASP A 205 5.60 15.35 -2.83
C ASP A 205 5.71 13.82 -2.90
N GLY A 206 5.14 13.12 -1.92
CA GLY A 206 4.97 11.66 -1.99
C GLY A 206 4.10 11.20 -3.16
N PHE A 207 3.01 11.92 -3.43
CA PHE A 207 2.11 11.60 -4.54
C PHE A 207 2.79 11.78 -5.90
N LYS A 208 3.54 12.88 -6.10
CA LYS A 208 4.36 13.09 -7.30
C LYS A 208 5.41 11.99 -7.48
N ASP A 209 6.09 11.60 -6.41
CA ASP A 209 7.09 10.54 -6.44
C ASP A 209 6.48 9.18 -6.76
N ALA A 210 5.31 8.86 -6.21
CA ALA A 210 4.61 7.62 -6.50
C ALA A 210 4.19 7.53 -7.97
N ARG A 211 3.72 8.64 -8.54
CA ARG A 211 3.39 8.74 -9.97
C ARG A 211 4.60 8.57 -10.88
N LEU A 212 5.75 9.15 -10.51
CA LEU A 212 6.99 8.93 -11.25
C LEU A 212 7.36 7.44 -11.22
N GLY A 213 7.23 6.78 -10.06
CA GLY A 213 7.42 5.34 -9.92
C GLY A 213 6.49 4.52 -10.84
N GLN A 214 5.20 4.87 -10.89
CA GLN A 214 4.23 4.20 -11.78
C GLN A 214 4.53 4.45 -13.26
N TYR A 215 4.94 5.66 -13.65
CA TYR A 215 5.34 5.93 -15.03
C TYR A 215 6.54 5.08 -15.45
N ILE A 216 7.52 4.92 -14.55
CA ILE A 216 8.67 4.06 -14.78
C ILE A 216 8.24 2.59 -14.87
N ASP A 217 7.35 2.12 -14.00
CA ASP A 217 6.76 0.77 -14.05
C ASP A 217 6.20 0.45 -15.45
N THR A 218 5.31 1.31 -15.96
CA THR A 218 4.72 1.18 -17.30
C THR A 218 5.79 1.19 -18.40
N LYS A 219 6.79 2.06 -18.29
CA LYS A 219 7.88 2.12 -19.28
C LYS A 219 8.70 0.83 -19.30
N LEU A 220 9.00 0.24 -18.13
CA LEU A 220 9.79 -0.98 -18.04
C LEU A 220 9.04 -2.21 -18.60
N LYS A 221 7.70 -2.23 -18.55
CA LYS A 221 6.88 -3.25 -19.24
C LYS A 221 7.17 -3.33 -20.75
N THR A 222 7.59 -2.23 -21.39
CA THR A 222 7.91 -2.19 -22.83
C THR A 222 9.32 -2.69 -23.19
N THR A 223 10.25 -2.72 -22.22
CA THR A 223 11.66 -3.10 -22.45
C THR A 223 12.19 -4.03 -21.34
N PRO A 224 11.52 -5.17 -21.10
CA PRO A 224 11.74 -5.99 -19.90
C PRO A 224 13.13 -6.63 -19.80
N THR A 225 13.84 -6.81 -20.92
CA THR A 225 15.17 -7.44 -20.96
C THR A 225 16.33 -6.48 -20.66
N LYS A 226 16.06 -5.17 -20.56
CA LYS A 226 17.09 -4.12 -20.35
C LYS A 226 16.91 -3.36 -19.04
N ILE A 227 16.18 -3.93 -18.09
CA ILE A 227 15.94 -3.33 -16.78
C ILE A 227 17.26 -3.23 -16.00
N THR A 228 17.56 -2.04 -15.48
CA THR A 228 18.71 -1.79 -14.60
C THR A 228 18.30 -1.74 -13.13
N GLU A 229 19.26 -1.89 -12.20
CA GLU A 229 18.98 -1.77 -10.77
C GLU A 229 18.43 -0.38 -10.42
N GLU A 230 18.97 0.68 -11.03
CA GLU A 230 18.51 2.05 -10.80
C GLU A 230 17.04 2.21 -11.21
N GLN A 231 16.66 1.68 -12.37
CA GLN A 231 15.27 1.68 -12.80
C GLN A 231 14.36 0.87 -11.86
N MET A 232 14.83 -0.27 -11.35
CA MET A 232 14.08 -1.03 -10.35
C MET A 232 13.90 -0.24 -9.05
N ASN A 233 14.94 0.43 -8.56
CA ASN A 233 14.86 1.28 -7.37
C ASN A 233 13.87 2.44 -7.56
N GLN A 234 13.84 3.05 -8.75
CA GLN A 234 12.89 4.12 -9.07
C GLN A 234 11.46 3.58 -9.23
N CYS A 235 11.27 2.40 -9.81
CA CYS A 235 9.97 1.72 -9.89
C CYS A 235 9.42 1.42 -8.48
N TYR A 236 10.28 0.90 -7.60
CA TYR A 236 9.95 0.62 -6.20
C TYR A 236 9.70 1.86 -5.35
N LYS A 237 10.10 3.04 -5.84
CA LYS A 237 9.84 4.32 -5.17
C LYS A 237 8.35 4.54 -4.92
N LYS A 238 7.44 3.93 -5.69
CA LYS A 238 5.99 4.02 -5.43
C LYS A 238 5.58 3.51 -4.05
N TYR A 239 6.10 2.35 -3.63
CA TYR A 239 5.86 1.81 -2.29
C TYR A 239 6.46 2.70 -1.21
N ARG A 240 7.70 3.14 -1.44
CA ARG A 240 8.45 4.02 -0.54
C ARG A 240 7.73 5.35 -0.31
N ALA A 241 7.34 6.01 -1.40
CA ALA A 241 6.77 7.34 -1.37
C ALA A 241 5.43 7.32 -0.65
N VAL A 242 4.53 6.40 -1.00
CA VAL A 242 3.20 6.31 -0.38
C VAL A 242 3.28 5.96 1.11
N MET A 243 4.05 4.93 1.48
CA MET A 243 4.10 4.46 2.87
C MET A 243 5.01 5.31 3.75
N GLY A 244 6.10 5.81 3.19
CA GLY A 244 7.03 6.70 3.90
C GLY A 244 6.38 8.02 4.25
N THR A 245 5.74 8.71 3.29
CA THR A 245 5.08 10.00 3.58
C THR A 245 3.87 9.84 4.49
N ALA A 246 3.09 8.77 4.32
CA ALA A 246 2.02 8.46 5.26
C ALA A 246 2.56 8.22 6.68
N GLY A 247 3.66 7.46 6.81
CA GLY A 247 4.37 7.28 8.07
C GLY A 247 4.80 8.61 8.70
N ARG A 248 5.46 9.49 7.93
CA ARG A 248 5.86 10.85 8.35
C ARG A 248 4.67 11.66 8.86
N ASN A 249 3.58 11.63 8.10
CA ASN A 249 2.37 12.39 8.40
C ASN A 249 1.60 11.87 9.61
N MET A 250 1.76 10.59 9.99
CA MET A 250 1.24 10.09 11.28
C MET A 250 1.90 10.78 12.48
N ALA A 251 3.10 11.34 12.31
CA ALA A 251 3.75 12.22 13.29
C ALA A 251 3.48 13.71 13.05
N LEU A 252 2.50 14.06 12.20
CA LEU A 252 2.22 15.42 11.72
C LEU A 252 3.47 16.11 11.15
N SER A 253 4.31 15.34 10.45
CA SER A 253 5.60 15.78 9.88
C SER A 253 6.62 16.28 10.92
N LYS A 254 6.38 16.06 12.21
CA LYS A 254 7.24 16.59 13.27
C LYS A 254 8.47 15.73 13.48
N ASN A 255 9.64 16.37 13.41
CA ASN A 255 10.90 15.74 13.77
C ASN A 255 11.07 15.53 15.29
N PRO A 256 11.79 14.49 15.71
CA PRO A 256 12.47 13.49 14.86
C PRO A 256 11.56 12.34 14.39
N LEU A 257 10.36 12.18 14.97
CA LEU A 257 9.51 11.02 14.70
C LEU A 257 9.04 10.94 13.24
N GLY A 258 8.76 12.06 12.60
CA GLY A 258 8.36 12.10 11.19
C GLY A 258 9.42 11.47 10.27
N GLU A 259 10.69 11.79 10.47
CA GLU A 259 11.78 11.19 9.68
C GLU A 259 11.99 9.71 10.01
N ILE A 260 11.92 9.35 11.29
CA ILE A 260 12.06 7.95 11.73
C ILE A 260 10.94 7.08 11.14
N PHE A 261 9.70 7.56 11.20
CA PHE A 261 8.56 6.86 10.63
C PHE A 261 8.64 6.79 9.11
N TYR A 262 9.10 7.86 8.45
CA TYR A 262 9.36 7.84 7.01
C TYR A 262 10.30 6.68 6.67
N LEU A 263 11.50 6.64 7.26
CA LEU A 263 12.53 5.66 6.97
C LEU A 263 12.06 4.23 7.24
N GLY A 264 11.46 3.98 8.41
CA GLY A 264 10.99 2.65 8.79
C GLY A 264 9.88 2.14 7.86
N MET A 265 8.87 2.97 7.58
CA MET A 265 7.72 2.58 6.77
C MET A 265 8.06 2.48 5.28
N ALA A 266 8.88 3.40 4.77
CA ALA A 266 9.44 3.36 3.42
C ALA A 266 10.08 1.99 3.11
N ARG A 267 11.02 1.58 3.96
CA ARG A 267 11.81 0.36 3.78
C ARG A 267 10.99 -0.89 4.02
N ALA A 268 10.13 -0.90 5.04
CA ALA A 268 9.23 -2.01 5.26
C ALA A 268 8.29 -2.25 4.07
N ALA A 269 7.77 -1.18 3.45
CA ALA A 269 6.92 -1.27 2.27
C ALA A 269 7.63 -1.83 1.04
N GLU A 270 8.88 -1.41 0.78
CA GLU A 270 9.72 -2.03 -0.26
C GLU A 270 9.96 -3.52 0.02
N GLY A 271 10.14 -3.89 1.29
CA GLY A 271 10.22 -5.27 1.75
C GLY A 271 8.96 -6.08 1.47
N VAL A 272 7.77 -5.52 1.71
CA VAL A 272 6.47 -6.15 1.36
C VAL A 272 6.34 -6.34 -0.15
N GLY A 273 6.75 -5.35 -0.95
CA GLY A 273 6.71 -5.42 -2.41
C GLY A 273 7.41 -6.66 -2.98
N CYS A 274 8.52 -7.07 -2.35
CA CYS A 274 9.22 -8.30 -2.72
C CYS A 274 8.35 -9.55 -2.55
N GLY A 275 7.61 -9.67 -1.44
CA GLY A 275 6.69 -10.80 -1.21
C GLY A 275 5.48 -10.78 -2.13
N ASN A 276 4.91 -9.60 -2.38
CA ASN A 276 3.79 -9.42 -3.29
C ASN A 276 4.15 -9.89 -4.70
N GLU A 277 5.35 -9.58 -5.20
CA GLU A 277 5.79 -10.04 -6.52
C GLU A 277 5.90 -11.57 -6.61
N ILE A 278 6.27 -12.25 -5.52
CA ILE A 278 6.32 -13.71 -5.46
C ILE A 278 4.90 -14.28 -5.45
N GLU A 279 4.01 -13.72 -4.63
CA GLU A 279 2.59 -14.08 -4.59
C GLU A 279 1.95 -13.93 -5.98
N ASP A 280 2.10 -12.77 -6.62
CA ASP A 280 1.59 -12.47 -7.95
C ASP A 280 2.15 -13.44 -8.99
N SER A 281 3.44 -13.75 -8.91
CA SER A 281 4.07 -14.67 -9.86
C SER A 281 3.51 -16.09 -9.75
N ILE A 282 3.24 -16.56 -8.53
CA ILE A 282 2.58 -17.86 -8.28
C ILE A 282 1.15 -17.85 -8.84
N LYS A 283 0.36 -16.83 -8.50
CA LYS A 283 -1.05 -16.72 -8.90
C LYS A 283 -1.21 -16.66 -10.42
N ASN A 284 -0.38 -15.86 -11.07
CA ASN A 284 -0.47 -15.60 -12.51
C ASN A 284 0.32 -16.60 -13.35
N LYS A 285 1.15 -17.45 -12.72
CA LYS A 285 2.02 -18.43 -13.38
C LYS A 285 2.99 -17.80 -14.38
N PHE A 286 3.47 -16.60 -14.11
CA PHE A 286 4.54 -15.92 -14.85
C PHE A 286 5.27 -14.94 -13.92
N ILE A 287 6.53 -14.59 -14.22
CA ILE A 287 7.25 -13.61 -13.41
C ILE A 287 6.76 -12.19 -13.73
N LYS A 288 6.30 -11.44 -12.72
CA LYS A 288 5.80 -10.06 -12.89
C LYS A 288 6.81 -9.16 -13.59
N VAL A 289 6.33 -8.22 -14.41
CA VAL A 289 7.15 -7.26 -15.16
C VAL A 289 6.67 -5.83 -14.84
N PRO A 290 7.56 -4.91 -14.43
CA PRO A 290 8.89 -5.16 -13.89
C PRO A 290 8.81 -5.82 -12.50
N SER A 291 9.88 -6.50 -12.07
CA SER A 291 9.97 -7.07 -10.72
C SER A 291 11.42 -7.41 -10.34
N TRP A 292 11.72 -7.48 -9.03
CA TRP A 292 13.04 -7.94 -8.58
C TRP A 292 13.32 -9.39 -9.02
N PRO A 293 12.37 -10.35 -8.92
CA PRO A 293 12.55 -11.69 -9.45
C PRO A 293 12.95 -11.70 -10.93
N LEU A 294 12.32 -10.88 -11.77
CA LEU A 294 12.67 -10.78 -13.19
C LEU A 294 14.09 -10.22 -13.37
N TYR A 295 14.39 -9.09 -12.74
CA TYR A 295 15.69 -8.44 -12.84
C TYR A 295 16.84 -9.39 -12.50
N TYR A 296 16.76 -10.08 -11.35
CA TYR A 296 17.79 -11.02 -10.94
C TYR A 296 17.80 -12.30 -11.78
N SER A 297 16.66 -12.78 -12.27
CA SER A 297 16.61 -13.94 -13.17
C SER A 297 17.37 -13.66 -14.46
N LEU A 298 17.20 -12.47 -15.05
CA LEU A 298 17.91 -12.05 -16.26
C LEU A 298 19.41 -11.90 -16.01
N LEU A 299 19.80 -11.30 -14.88
CA LEU A 299 21.21 -11.09 -14.52
C LEU A 299 21.95 -12.41 -14.26
N THR A 300 21.28 -13.38 -13.66
CA THR A 300 21.88 -14.67 -13.27
C THR A 300 21.69 -15.78 -14.31
N ASN A 301 20.83 -15.54 -15.30
CA ASN A 301 20.34 -16.55 -16.24
C ASN A 301 19.76 -17.78 -15.53
N ASP A 302 19.10 -17.57 -14.39
CA ASP A 302 18.56 -18.62 -13.52
C ASP A 302 17.35 -18.07 -12.75
N VAL A 303 16.16 -18.57 -13.07
CA VAL A 303 14.92 -18.14 -12.42
C VAL A 303 14.96 -18.38 -10.92
N LYS A 304 15.44 -19.54 -10.47
CA LYS A 304 15.44 -19.88 -9.06
C LYS A 304 16.34 -18.93 -8.27
N LYS A 305 17.54 -18.65 -8.78
CA LYS A 305 18.43 -17.63 -8.21
C LYS A 305 17.79 -16.24 -8.22
N GLY A 306 17.02 -15.92 -9.26
CA GLY A 306 16.26 -14.67 -9.33
C GLY A 306 15.40 -14.44 -8.08
N PHE A 307 14.58 -15.43 -7.72
CA PHE A 307 13.75 -15.38 -6.52
C PHE A 307 14.56 -15.43 -5.21
N GLU A 308 15.66 -16.19 -5.15
CA GLU A 308 16.58 -16.19 -3.98
C GLU A 308 17.19 -14.81 -3.72
N TYR A 309 17.63 -14.09 -4.76
CA TYR A 309 18.17 -12.74 -4.62
C TYR A 309 17.10 -11.72 -4.25
N THR A 310 15.86 -11.88 -4.72
CA THR A 310 14.73 -11.06 -4.25
C THR A 310 14.51 -11.20 -2.75
N MET A 311 14.61 -12.42 -2.20
CA MET A 311 14.52 -12.62 -0.76
C MET A 311 15.64 -11.91 0.01
N LYS A 312 16.88 -11.95 -0.50
CA LYS A 312 18.01 -11.19 0.08
C LYS A 312 17.78 -9.67 0.00
N LYS A 313 17.24 -9.16 -1.11
CA LYS A 313 16.89 -7.75 -1.26
C LYS A 313 15.82 -7.33 -0.23
N SER A 314 14.83 -8.19 0.00
CA SER A 314 13.82 -7.99 1.04
C SER A 314 14.43 -7.93 2.45
N GLU A 315 15.37 -8.82 2.77
CA GLU A 315 16.09 -8.82 4.05
C GLU A 315 16.90 -7.53 4.27
N LEU A 316 17.52 -6.99 3.20
CA LEU A 316 18.22 -5.71 3.24
C LEU A 316 17.26 -4.56 3.55
N TYR A 317 16.11 -4.50 2.88
CA TYR A 317 15.09 -3.48 3.18
C TYR A 317 14.63 -3.55 4.63
N LEU A 318 14.36 -4.74 5.15
CA LEU A 318 13.92 -4.89 6.55
C LEU A 318 15.04 -4.65 7.56
N SER A 319 16.30 -4.79 7.17
CA SER A 319 17.44 -4.40 8.01
C SER A 319 17.52 -2.87 8.10
N ASP A 320 17.38 -2.16 6.98
CA ASP A 320 17.32 -0.69 6.98
C ASP A 320 16.12 -0.17 7.78
N ALA A 321 14.95 -0.82 7.66
CA ALA A 321 13.77 -0.46 8.45
C ALA A 321 14.03 -0.57 9.96
N ARG A 322 14.81 -1.56 10.40
CA ARG A 322 15.17 -1.75 11.81
C ARG A 322 16.16 -0.73 12.32
N LEU A 323 17.08 -0.25 11.48
CA LEU A 323 17.97 0.85 11.85
C LEU A 323 17.17 2.11 12.21
N ALA A 324 16.02 2.34 11.57
CA ALA A 324 15.12 3.44 11.96
C ALA A 324 14.57 3.28 13.39
N LEU A 325 14.35 2.04 13.86
CA LEU A 325 13.88 1.79 15.23
C LEU A 325 14.94 2.14 16.27
N GLU A 326 16.23 2.02 15.95
CA GLU A 326 17.32 2.41 16.85
C GLU A 326 17.37 3.92 17.10
N LEU A 327 16.78 4.71 16.19
CA LEU A 327 16.68 6.16 16.32
C LEU A 327 15.48 6.60 17.17
N LEU A 328 14.57 5.69 17.53
CA LEU A 328 13.43 6.02 18.36
C LEU A 328 13.87 6.51 19.75
N PRO A 329 13.12 7.45 20.37
CA PRO A 329 13.35 7.83 21.76
C PRO A 329 13.33 6.59 22.67
N LYS A 330 14.20 6.55 23.69
CA LYS A 330 14.36 5.39 24.59
C LYS A 330 13.04 4.91 25.21
N ASP A 331 12.14 5.85 25.56
CA ASP A 331 10.86 5.56 26.21
C ASP A 331 9.68 5.54 25.21
N PHE A 332 9.95 5.37 23.92
CA PHE A 332 8.91 5.30 22.91
C PHE A 332 8.00 4.08 23.14
N SER A 333 6.69 4.31 23.23
CA SER A 333 5.74 3.32 23.74
C SER A 333 5.49 2.14 22.80
N HIS A 334 5.79 2.30 21.50
CA HIS A 334 5.42 1.38 20.43
C HIS A 334 6.62 0.71 19.72
N THR A 335 7.83 0.78 20.26
CA THR A 335 9.02 0.14 19.64
C THR A 335 8.77 -1.35 19.38
N GLU A 336 8.28 -2.09 20.38
CA GLU A 336 8.01 -3.53 20.26
C GLU A 336 6.85 -3.84 19.31
N PHE A 337 5.92 -2.88 19.11
CA PHE A 337 4.87 -3.02 18.09
C PHE A 337 5.48 -2.97 16.67
N LEU A 338 6.39 -2.03 16.42
CA LEU A 338 7.06 -1.91 15.12
C LEU A 338 7.98 -3.10 14.84
N GLU A 339 8.70 -3.59 15.86
CA GLU A 339 9.48 -4.83 15.75
C GLU A 339 8.59 -6.02 15.38
N PHE A 340 7.43 -6.15 16.03
CA PHE A 340 6.46 -7.19 15.70
C PHE A 340 5.91 -7.02 14.28
N LEU A 341 5.64 -5.79 13.84
CA LEU A 341 5.17 -5.51 12.48
C LEU A 341 6.19 -5.99 11.44
N PHE A 342 7.48 -5.67 11.61
CA PHE A 342 8.52 -6.13 10.67
C PHE A 342 8.66 -7.65 10.67
N LEU A 343 8.47 -8.30 11.82
CA LEU A 343 8.43 -9.75 11.89
C LEU A 343 7.28 -10.35 11.05
N THR A 344 6.14 -9.68 10.98
CA THR A 344 5.02 -10.10 10.11
C THR A 344 5.34 -9.96 8.63
N VAL A 345 6.08 -8.92 8.23
CA VAL A 345 6.52 -8.74 6.83
C VAL A 345 7.49 -9.84 6.43
N GLU A 346 8.47 -10.16 7.29
CA GLU A 346 9.40 -11.26 7.03
C GLU A 346 8.68 -12.60 6.87
N HIS A 347 7.71 -12.86 7.73
CA HIS A 347 6.92 -14.08 7.66
C HIS A 347 6.16 -14.16 6.33
N TYR A 348 5.51 -13.07 5.91
CA TYR A 348 4.78 -13.01 4.64
C TYR A 348 5.70 -13.32 3.45
N ASN A 349 6.89 -12.72 3.41
CA ASN A 349 7.87 -12.96 2.34
C ASN A 349 8.40 -14.40 2.35
N GLN A 350 8.79 -14.91 3.52
CA GLN A 350 9.25 -16.30 3.69
C GLN A 350 8.16 -17.30 3.31
N TYR A 351 6.90 -17.01 3.65
CA TYR A 351 5.77 -17.88 3.36
C TYR A 351 5.60 -18.04 1.84
N TRP A 352 5.52 -16.94 1.09
CA TRP A 352 5.32 -17.01 -0.36
C TRP A 352 6.49 -17.65 -1.08
N TYR A 353 7.72 -17.36 -0.65
CA TYR A 353 8.90 -18.05 -1.18
C TYR A 353 8.84 -19.57 -0.94
N ASN A 354 8.45 -20.01 0.28
CA ASN A 354 8.27 -21.43 0.57
C ASN A 354 7.12 -22.06 -0.22
N GLN A 355 6.05 -21.31 -0.55
CA GLN A 355 4.99 -21.80 -1.41
C GLN A 355 5.47 -21.98 -2.85
N LEU A 356 6.33 -21.09 -3.34
CA LEU A 356 6.91 -21.19 -4.68
C LEU A 356 7.67 -22.52 -4.88
N ASP A 357 8.48 -22.91 -3.90
CA ASP A 357 9.19 -24.20 -3.90
C ASP A 357 8.22 -25.40 -3.94
N LYS A 358 7.06 -25.30 -3.28
CA LYS A 358 6.06 -26.37 -3.26
C LYS A 358 5.29 -26.50 -4.56
N VAL A 359 4.92 -25.38 -5.19
CA VAL A 359 4.18 -25.38 -6.46
C VAL A 359 5.08 -25.71 -7.66
N ASN A 360 6.40 -25.56 -7.50
CA ASN A 360 7.42 -26.00 -8.46
C ASN A 360 7.22 -25.45 -9.89
N LEU A 361 6.94 -24.15 -10.02
CA LEU A 361 6.65 -23.45 -11.29
C LEU A 361 7.91 -23.02 -12.08
N TRP A 362 9.10 -23.50 -11.70
CA TRP A 362 10.39 -23.01 -12.23
C TRP A 362 10.53 -23.11 -13.74
N SER A 363 10.10 -24.25 -14.32
CA SER A 363 10.16 -24.50 -15.75
C SER A 363 9.17 -23.62 -16.51
N GLU A 364 7.96 -23.41 -15.97
CA GLU A 364 6.94 -22.55 -16.54
C GLU A 364 7.41 -21.09 -16.57
N PHE A 365 7.99 -20.61 -15.48
CA PHE A 365 8.58 -19.26 -15.41
C PHE A 365 9.72 -19.09 -16.41
N SER A 366 10.63 -20.07 -16.50
CA SER A 366 11.76 -20.02 -17.44
C SER A 366 11.28 -19.95 -18.89
N ALA A 367 10.22 -20.69 -19.24
CA ALA A 367 9.65 -20.69 -20.59
C ALA A 367 8.98 -19.36 -20.97
N LYS A 368 8.47 -18.62 -19.97
CA LYS A 368 7.77 -17.35 -20.12
C LYS A 368 8.66 -16.12 -19.90
N LEU A 369 9.96 -16.30 -19.69
CA LEU A 369 10.88 -15.17 -19.59
C LEU A 369 10.81 -14.30 -20.86
N PRO A 370 10.80 -12.96 -20.72
CA PRO A 370 10.94 -12.06 -21.85
C PRO A 370 12.21 -12.36 -22.65
N LYS A 371 12.11 -12.36 -23.98
CA LYS A 371 13.19 -12.67 -24.91
C LYS A 371 13.75 -11.43 -25.58
#